data_AF-A0A1V5RIV6-F1
#
_entry.id   AF-A0A1V5RIV6-F1
#
_cell.length_a   1.000
_cell.length_b   1.000
_cell.length_c   1.000
_cell.angle_alpha   90.00
_cell.angle_beta   90.00
_cell.angle_gamma   90.00
#
_symmetry.space_group_name_H-M   'P 1'
#
loop_
_entity.id
_entity.type
_entity.pdbx_description
1 polymer ?
#
loop_
_entity_poly.entity_id
_entity_poly.type
_entity_poly.pdbx_seq_one_letter_code
_entity_poly.pdbx_strand_id
1 'polypeptide(L)'
;MVPALIILTMAWTIGTVITSSPEDGGLGLASYLSDVVVGGGFPIALVPMIAFVLSALIAFSTGTSWGTFAIMIPIVMPIAVGLAQAKGLDGSGVLNAAMISVSAVLGGSVFGDHASPISDTTILSSTGAGCPHLEHVATQMPYALTIAVITAIAFIVGGIFLSVLVAWIVALLLFAGAMYLMPKYFK
;
A
#
# COMPACT_ATOMS: atom_id res chain seq x y z
N MET A 1 -14.80 19.06 1.84
CA MET A 1 -13.61 19.08 2.73
C MET A 1 -13.92 18.65 4.16
N VAL A 2 -15.05 19.07 4.76
CA VAL A 2 -15.46 18.61 6.11
C VAL A 2 -15.50 17.07 6.27
N PRO A 3 -16.00 16.27 5.29
CA PRO A 3 -15.97 14.81 5.42
C PRO A 3 -14.55 14.22 5.51
N ALA A 4 -13.61 14.74 4.72
CA ALA A 4 -12.22 14.30 4.75
C ALA A 4 -11.54 14.59 6.09
N LEU A 5 -11.81 15.75 6.71
CA LEU A 5 -11.29 16.08 8.03
C LEU A 5 -11.80 15.13 9.11
N ILE A 6 -13.08 14.75 9.06
CA ILE A 6 -13.69 13.80 10.00
C ILE A 6 -13.07 12.40 9.80
N ILE A 7 -12.96 11.93 8.56
CA ILE A 7 -12.33 10.62 8.25
C ILE A 7 -10.89 10.60 8.75
N LEU A 8 -10.09 11.62 8.49
CA LEU A 8 -8.70 11.69 8.96
C LEU A 8 -8.60 11.70 10.49
N THR A 9 -9.48 12.46 11.16
CA THR A 9 -9.51 12.52 12.63
C THR A 9 -9.87 11.15 13.24
N MET A 10 -10.88 10.47 12.68
CA MET A 10 -11.28 9.13 13.12
C MET A 10 -10.22 8.08 12.77
N ALA A 11 -9.63 8.16 11.59
CA ALA A 11 -8.58 7.25 11.15
C ALA A 11 -7.32 7.36 12.02
N TRP A 12 -6.92 8.57 12.41
CA TRP A 12 -5.85 8.77 13.40
C TRP A 12 -6.24 8.25 14.77
N THR A 13 -7.50 8.43 15.21
CA THR A 13 -7.95 7.89 16.50
C THR A 13 -7.87 6.36 16.51
N ILE A 14 -8.36 5.69 15.44
CA ILE A 14 -8.24 4.24 15.27
C ILE A 14 -6.77 3.82 15.18
N GLY A 15 -5.95 4.54 14.41
CA GLY A 15 -4.52 4.29 14.29
C GLY A 15 -3.80 4.37 15.64
N THR A 16 -4.14 5.34 16.48
CA THR A 16 -3.62 5.47 17.85
C THR A 16 -4.09 4.30 18.72
N VAL A 17 -5.37 3.94 18.70
CA VAL A 17 -5.86 2.79 19.48
C VAL A 17 -5.18 1.48 19.05
N ILE A 18 -4.90 1.29 17.77
CA ILE A 18 -4.21 0.10 17.27
C ILE A 18 -2.73 0.06 17.70
N THR A 19 -2.06 1.22 17.74
CA THR A 19 -0.60 1.31 17.93
C THR A 19 -0.18 1.52 19.37
N SER A 20 -0.96 2.29 20.14
CA SER A 20 -0.69 2.56 21.55
C SER A 20 -0.64 1.27 22.34
N SER A 21 0.24 1.25 23.35
CA SER A 21 0.38 0.09 24.23
C SER A 21 -0.93 -0.16 25.02
N PRO A 22 -1.15 -1.39 25.52
CA PRO A 22 -2.25 -1.65 26.44
C PRO A 22 -2.20 -0.76 27.70
N GLU A 23 -1.02 -0.35 28.13
CA GLU A 23 -0.82 0.56 29.27
C GLU A 23 -1.33 1.99 28.96
N ASP A 24 -1.22 2.41 27.70
CA ASP A 24 -1.71 3.70 27.20
C ASP A 24 -3.18 3.65 26.71
N GLY A 25 -3.88 2.54 26.95
CA GLY A 25 -5.29 2.35 26.54
C GLY A 25 -5.49 1.94 25.08
N GLY A 26 -4.43 1.48 24.40
CA GLY A 26 -4.49 0.90 23.06
C GLY A 26 -4.49 -0.63 23.05
N LEU A 27 -4.29 -1.20 21.86
CA LEU A 27 -4.24 -2.66 21.63
C LEU A 27 -2.80 -3.20 21.56
N GLY A 28 -1.81 -2.35 21.32
CA GLY A 28 -0.41 -2.76 21.10
C GLY A 28 -0.24 -3.69 19.90
N LEU A 29 -1.10 -3.60 18.88
CA LEU A 29 -1.08 -4.53 17.76
C LEU A 29 0.22 -4.42 16.94
N ALA A 30 0.72 -3.20 16.77
CA ALA A 30 1.94 -2.95 15.99
C ALA A 30 3.18 -3.61 16.65
N SER A 31 3.34 -3.46 17.97
CA SER A 31 4.43 -4.10 18.72
C SER A 31 4.25 -5.62 18.76
N TYR A 32 3.05 -6.12 19.06
CA TYR A 32 2.75 -7.55 19.06
C TYR A 32 3.05 -8.22 17.72
N LEU A 33 2.56 -7.64 16.61
CA LEU A 33 2.82 -8.18 15.27
C LEU A 33 4.29 -8.10 14.92
N SER A 34 4.99 -7.01 15.27
CA SER A 34 6.43 -6.92 15.10
C SER A 34 7.14 -8.07 15.82
N ASP A 35 6.86 -8.29 17.10
CA ASP A 35 7.53 -9.33 17.89
C ASP A 35 7.27 -10.74 17.35
N VAL A 36 6.03 -11.03 16.95
CA VAL A 36 5.66 -12.32 16.35
C VAL A 36 6.35 -12.52 15.00
N VAL A 37 6.36 -11.48 14.15
CA VAL A 37 6.90 -11.56 12.79
C VAL A 37 8.42 -11.62 12.80
N VAL A 38 9.11 -10.80 13.62
CA VAL A 38 10.58 -10.88 13.71
C VAL A 38 11.03 -12.11 14.48
N GLY A 39 10.32 -12.50 15.55
CA GLY A 39 10.58 -13.75 16.29
C GLY A 39 10.42 -15.00 15.43
N GLY A 40 9.50 -14.97 14.46
CA GLY A 40 9.28 -16.04 13.48
C GLY A 40 10.29 -16.08 12.32
N GLY A 41 11.22 -15.12 12.23
CA GLY A 41 12.21 -15.07 11.15
C GLY A 41 11.63 -14.78 9.76
N PHE A 42 10.55 -14.00 9.70
CA PHE A 42 9.84 -13.74 8.45
C PHE A 42 10.75 -13.13 7.37
N PRO A 43 10.65 -13.55 6.09
CA PRO A 43 11.48 -13.01 5.03
C PRO A 43 11.14 -11.54 4.76
N ILE A 44 12.04 -10.64 5.17
CA ILE A 44 11.94 -9.18 4.96
C ILE A 44 11.62 -8.80 3.50
N ALA A 45 12.07 -9.60 2.53
CA ALA A 45 11.84 -9.36 1.11
C ALA A 45 10.35 -9.40 0.70
N LEU A 46 9.50 -10.11 1.46
CA LEU A 46 8.08 -10.23 1.16
C LEU A 46 7.22 -9.15 1.83
N VAL A 47 7.77 -8.43 2.81
CA VAL A 47 7.05 -7.40 3.57
C VAL A 47 6.42 -6.34 2.65
N PRO A 48 7.13 -5.78 1.65
CA PRO A 48 6.55 -4.75 0.79
C PRO A 48 5.39 -5.29 -0.05
N MET A 49 5.53 -6.49 -0.63
CA MET A 49 4.47 -7.07 -1.45
C MET A 49 3.21 -7.35 -0.64
N ILE A 50 3.35 -7.91 0.57
CA ILE A 50 2.21 -8.19 1.44
C ILE A 50 1.56 -6.89 1.90
N ALA A 51 2.36 -5.90 2.28
CA ALA A 51 1.86 -4.58 2.65
C ALA A 51 1.06 -3.95 1.50
N PHE A 52 1.57 -4.01 0.27
CA PHE A 52 0.87 -3.52 -0.93
C PHE A 52 -0.49 -4.21 -1.11
N VAL A 53 -0.53 -5.55 -1.07
CA VAL A 53 -1.77 -6.32 -1.29
C VAL A 53 -2.80 -6.06 -0.19
N LEU A 54 -2.38 -6.07 1.08
CA LEU A 54 -3.28 -5.81 2.20
C LEU A 54 -3.83 -4.37 2.15
N SER A 55 -2.97 -3.38 1.90
CA SER A 55 -3.39 -2.00 1.71
C SER A 55 -4.35 -1.83 0.53
N ALA A 56 -4.09 -2.52 -0.58
CA ALA A 56 -5.00 -2.53 -1.74
C ALA A 56 -6.38 -3.07 -1.40
N LEU A 57 -6.45 -4.21 -0.71
CA LEU A 57 -7.73 -4.82 -0.33
C LEU A 57 -8.51 -3.96 0.68
N ILE A 58 -7.82 -3.40 1.69
CA ILE A 58 -8.43 -2.53 2.69
C ILE A 58 -8.97 -1.26 2.02
N ALA A 59 -8.15 -0.58 1.21
CA ALA A 59 -8.57 0.65 0.54
C ALA A 59 -9.68 0.41 -0.49
N PHE A 60 -9.63 -0.71 -1.23
CA PHE A 60 -10.70 -1.09 -2.14
C PHE A 60 -12.04 -1.31 -1.41
N SER A 61 -11.98 -1.97 -0.25
CA SER A 61 -13.17 -2.29 0.54
C SER A 61 -13.73 -1.10 1.32
N THR A 62 -12.89 -0.11 1.64
CA THR A 62 -13.28 1.07 2.42
C THR A 62 -13.48 2.33 1.58
N GLY A 63 -12.99 2.35 0.34
CA GLY A 63 -13.06 3.51 -0.55
C GLY A 63 -12.19 4.68 -0.10
N THR A 64 -11.13 4.43 0.69
CA THR A 64 -10.25 5.51 1.18
C THR A 64 -8.78 5.11 1.26
N SER A 65 -7.93 5.89 0.59
CA SER A 65 -6.47 5.80 0.66
C SER A 65 -5.93 6.30 2.00
N TRP A 66 -6.38 7.49 2.45
CA TRP A 66 -5.91 8.12 3.68
C TRP A 66 -6.23 7.32 4.95
N GLY A 67 -7.44 6.76 5.04
CA GLY A 67 -7.81 5.88 6.16
C GLY A 67 -6.90 4.66 6.24
N THR A 68 -6.60 4.07 5.07
CA THR A 68 -5.69 2.92 4.97
C THR A 68 -4.26 3.29 5.34
N PHE A 69 -3.76 4.47 4.96
CA PHE A 69 -2.42 4.95 5.36
C PHE A 69 -2.30 5.06 6.88
N ALA A 70 -3.30 5.65 7.54
CA ALA A 70 -3.32 5.85 8.98
C ALA A 70 -3.29 4.51 9.76
N ILE A 71 -3.84 3.44 9.19
CA ILE A 71 -3.84 2.10 9.79
C ILE A 71 -2.55 1.34 9.45
N MET A 72 -2.19 1.29 8.17
CA MET A 72 -1.16 0.37 7.67
C MET A 72 0.27 0.87 7.89
N ILE A 73 0.53 2.18 7.81
CA ILE A 73 1.88 2.72 8.01
C ILE A 73 2.40 2.41 9.43
N PRO A 74 1.64 2.66 10.50
CA PRO A 74 2.10 2.37 11.85
C PRO A 74 2.26 0.88 12.18
N ILE A 75 1.66 -0.01 11.39
CA ILE A 75 1.83 -1.47 11.53
C ILE A 75 3.06 -1.94 10.76
N VAL A 76 3.16 -1.56 9.48
CA VAL A 76 4.18 -2.07 8.56
C VAL A 76 5.56 -1.49 8.87
N MET A 77 5.64 -0.22 9.28
CA MET A 77 6.92 0.44 9.52
C MET A 77 7.72 -0.21 10.67
N PRO A 78 7.15 -0.47 11.87
CA PRO A 78 7.86 -1.19 12.94
C PRO A 78 8.29 -2.60 12.52
N ILE A 79 7.45 -3.34 11.80
CA ILE A 79 7.78 -4.69 11.29
C ILE A 79 8.99 -4.62 10.34
N ALA A 80 8.98 -3.70 9.38
CA ALA A 80 10.06 -3.56 8.41
C ALA A 80 11.38 -3.17 9.08
N VAL A 81 11.34 -2.22 10.02
CA VAL A 81 12.52 -1.78 10.78
C VAL A 81 13.03 -2.88 11.70
N GLY A 82 12.15 -3.55 12.45
CA GLY A 82 12.51 -4.63 13.36
C GLY A 82 13.13 -5.82 12.64
N LEU A 83 12.57 -6.24 11.51
CA LEU A 83 13.16 -7.30 10.67
C LEU A 83 14.52 -6.90 10.09
N ALA A 84 14.67 -5.64 9.68
CA ALA A 84 15.93 -5.13 9.15
C ALA A 84 17.03 -5.13 10.23
N GLN A 85 16.70 -4.68 11.44
CA GLN A 85 17.60 -4.68 12.59
C GLN A 85 17.94 -6.11 13.04
N ALA A 86 16.96 -7.01 13.10
CA ALA A 86 17.16 -8.42 13.45
C ALA A 86 18.09 -9.14 12.45
N LYS A 87 18.09 -8.72 11.17
CA LYS A 87 19.02 -9.20 10.15
C LYS A 87 20.41 -8.56 10.19
N GLY A 88 20.65 -7.61 11.10
CA GLY A 88 21.92 -6.89 11.21
C GLY A 88 22.21 -5.97 10.02
N LEU A 89 21.17 -5.46 9.35
CA LEU A 89 21.35 -4.49 8.27
C LEU A 89 21.91 -3.17 8.81
N ASP A 90 22.73 -2.51 7.99
CA ASP A 90 23.23 -1.17 8.30
C ASP A 90 22.13 -0.10 8.22
N GLY A 91 22.45 1.13 8.62
CA GLY A 91 21.48 2.24 8.64
C GLY A 91 20.83 2.50 7.27
N SER A 92 21.58 2.32 6.17
CA SER A 92 21.05 2.42 4.81
C SER A 92 20.08 1.28 4.47
N GLY A 93 20.38 0.05 4.87
CA GLY A 93 19.53 -1.12 4.65
C GLY A 93 18.22 -1.02 5.42
N VAL A 94 18.27 -0.56 6.67
CA VAL A 94 17.07 -0.29 7.49
C VAL A 94 16.21 0.81 6.84
N LEU A 95 16.84 1.91 6.40
CA LEU A 95 16.13 2.99 5.72
C LEU A 95 15.45 2.50 4.43
N ASN A 96 16.16 1.73 3.61
CA ASN A 96 15.61 1.16 2.38
C ASN A 96 14.43 0.23 2.66
N ALA A 97 14.54 -0.65 3.67
CA ALA A 97 13.47 -1.56 4.07
C ALA A 97 12.22 -0.79 4.54
N ALA A 98 12.40 0.26 5.32
CA ALA A 98 11.29 1.12 5.75
C ALA A 98 10.67 1.87 4.56
N MET A 99 11.49 2.52 3.72
CA MET A 99 11.02 3.30 2.57
C MET A 99 10.22 2.44 1.60
N ILE A 100 10.75 1.28 1.19
CA ILE A 100 10.05 0.43 0.22
C ILE A 100 8.73 -0.12 0.80
N SER A 101 8.70 -0.45 2.09
CA SER A 101 7.50 -0.97 2.74
C SER A 101 6.42 0.12 2.91
N VAL A 102 6.83 1.35 3.24
CA VAL A 102 5.90 2.49 3.29
C VAL A 102 5.42 2.85 1.88
N SER A 103 6.30 2.88 0.88
CA SER A 103 5.91 3.08 -0.52
C SER A 103 4.91 2.01 -0.99
N ALA A 104 5.05 0.78 -0.51
CA ALA A 104 4.10 -0.29 -0.80
C ALA A 104 2.72 -0.06 -0.19
N VAL A 105 2.65 0.38 1.07
CA VAL A 105 1.39 0.80 1.71
C VAL A 105 0.75 1.94 0.92
N LEU A 106 1.55 2.94 0.54
CA LEU A 106 1.07 4.09 -0.23
C LEU A 106 0.50 3.66 -1.59
N GLY A 107 1.27 2.90 -2.36
CA GLY A 107 0.86 2.42 -3.69
C GLY A 107 -0.37 1.51 -3.62
N GLY A 108 -0.41 0.60 -2.64
CA GLY A 108 -1.53 -0.32 -2.45
C GLY A 108 -2.81 0.44 -2.14
N SER A 109 -2.76 1.38 -1.18
CA SER A 109 -3.97 2.09 -0.79
C SER A 109 -4.48 3.05 -1.88
N VAL A 110 -3.59 3.66 -2.67
CA VAL A 110 -4.00 4.48 -3.83
C VAL A 110 -4.67 3.63 -4.89
N PHE A 111 -4.10 2.47 -5.22
CA PHE A 111 -4.72 1.54 -6.16
C PHE A 111 -6.11 1.09 -5.68
N GLY A 112 -6.22 0.68 -4.42
CA GLY A 112 -7.48 0.20 -3.86
C GLY A 112 -8.57 1.28 -3.87
N ASP A 113 -8.24 2.49 -3.41
CA ASP A 113 -9.14 3.65 -3.42
C ASP A 113 -9.61 3.99 -4.85
N HIS A 114 -8.67 4.06 -5.81
CA HIS A 114 -8.98 4.36 -7.20
C HIS A 114 -9.85 3.30 -7.89
N ALA A 115 -9.62 2.02 -7.59
CA ALA A 115 -10.39 0.91 -8.16
C ALA A 115 -11.75 0.71 -7.47
N SER A 116 -11.98 1.31 -6.29
CA SER A 116 -13.18 1.09 -5.49
C SER A 116 -14.42 1.78 -6.09
N PRO A 117 -15.55 1.05 -6.28
CA PRO A 117 -16.82 1.66 -6.65
C PRO A 117 -17.39 2.58 -5.56
N ILE A 118 -17.00 2.40 -4.31
CA ILE A 118 -17.55 3.19 -3.20
C ILE A 118 -16.66 4.37 -2.83
N SER A 119 -15.55 4.59 -3.54
CA SER A 119 -14.66 5.73 -3.27
C SER A 119 -15.31 7.06 -3.67
N ASP A 120 -15.19 8.05 -2.80
CA ASP A 120 -15.61 9.43 -3.05
C ASP A 120 -14.99 9.98 -4.34
N THR A 121 -13.72 9.62 -4.61
CA THR A 121 -13.03 10.10 -5.81
C THR A 121 -13.62 9.49 -7.07
N THR A 122 -13.88 8.18 -7.07
CA THR A 122 -14.53 7.46 -8.18
C THR A 122 -15.95 7.95 -8.43
N ILE A 123 -16.73 8.20 -7.38
CA ILE A 123 -18.10 8.74 -7.47
C ILE A 123 -18.08 10.16 -8.07
N LEU A 124 -17.19 11.03 -7.59
CA LEU A 124 -17.06 12.39 -8.11
C LEU A 124 -16.54 12.41 -9.56
N SER A 125 -15.59 11.52 -9.91
CA SER A 125 -15.06 11.40 -11.27
C SER A 125 -16.13 10.95 -12.27
N SER A 126 -16.91 9.91 -11.94
CA SER A 126 -18.02 9.44 -12.79
C SER A 126 -19.13 10.48 -12.94
N THR A 127 -19.50 11.15 -11.84
CA THR A 127 -20.50 12.24 -11.86
C THR A 127 -20.01 13.43 -12.70
N GLY A 128 -18.76 13.84 -12.53
CA GLY A 128 -18.16 14.93 -13.30
C GLY A 128 -17.99 14.62 -14.79
N ALA A 129 -17.78 13.34 -15.14
CA ALA A 129 -17.73 12.86 -16.52
C ALA A 129 -19.12 12.63 -17.14
N GLY A 130 -20.19 12.66 -16.34
CA GLY A 130 -21.57 12.44 -16.81
C GLY A 130 -21.84 11.02 -17.32
N CYS A 131 -21.07 10.02 -16.86
CA CYS A 131 -21.22 8.62 -17.28
C CYS A 131 -21.77 7.72 -16.16
N PRO A 132 -22.35 6.56 -16.50
CA PRO A 132 -22.81 5.60 -15.50
C PRO A 132 -21.65 5.15 -14.60
N HIS A 133 -21.86 5.21 -13.29
CA HIS A 133 -20.81 4.97 -12.30
C HIS A 133 -20.11 3.61 -12.45
N LEU A 134 -20.87 2.53 -12.63
CA LEU A 134 -20.28 1.20 -12.81
C LEU A 134 -19.53 1.04 -14.15
N GLU A 135 -19.94 1.76 -15.19
CA GLU A 135 -19.20 1.78 -16.47
C GLU A 135 -17.88 2.53 -16.34
N HIS A 136 -17.86 3.63 -15.59
CA HIS A 136 -16.63 4.33 -15.23
C HIS A 136 -15.65 3.37 -14.53
N VAL A 137 -16.09 2.68 -13.48
CA VAL A 137 -15.24 1.71 -12.76
C VAL A 137 -14.76 0.60 -13.69
N ALA A 138 -15.67 -0.03 -14.44
CA ALA A 138 -15.34 -1.15 -15.31
C ALA A 138 -14.31 -0.78 -16.39
N THR A 139 -14.37 0.44 -16.92
CA THR A 139 -13.40 0.92 -17.93
C THR A 139 -12.03 1.25 -17.34
N GLN A 140 -11.94 1.64 -16.07
CA GLN A 140 -10.66 1.89 -15.39
C GLN A 140 -9.96 0.61 -14.92
N MET A 141 -10.71 -0.43 -14.54
CA MET A 141 -10.18 -1.66 -13.94
C MET A 141 -9.04 -2.33 -14.73
N PRO A 142 -9.09 -2.47 -16.07
CA PRO A 142 -7.99 -3.05 -16.84
C PRO A 142 -6.66 -2.28 -16.66
N TYR A 143 -6.71 -0.95 -16.65
CA TYR A 143 -5.53 -0.10 -16.45
C TYR A 143 -5.03 -0.18 -15.01
N ALA A 144 -5.94 -0.06 -14.05
CA ALA A 144 -5.62 -0.14 -12.63
C ALA A 144 -4.96 -1.48 -12.26
N LEU A 145 -5.53 -2.60 -12.73
CA LEU A 145 -4.98 -3.94 -12.50
C LEU A 145 -3.62 -4.13 -13.17
N THR A 146 -3.43 -3.59 -14.38
CA THR A 146 -2.13 -3.66 -15.08
C THR A 146 -1.04 -3.00 -14.24
N ILE A 147 -1.30 -1.77 -13.75
CA ILE A 147 -0.37 -1.06 -12.88
C ILE A 147 -0.18 -1.76 -11.54
N ALA A 148 -1.24 -2.33 -10.96
CA ALA A 148 -1.14 -3.08 -9.71
C ALA A 148 -0.21 -4.30 -9.83
N VAL A 149 -0.31 -5.05 -10.94
CA VAL A 149 0.56 -6.21 -11.20
C VAL A 149 2.02 -5.77 -11.38
N ILE A 150 2.26 -4.72 -12.17
CA ILE A 150 3.60 -4.15 -12.37
C ILE A 150 4.21 -3.73 -11.03
N THR A 151 3.43 -3.03 -10.22
CA THR A 151 3.84 -2.51 -8.91
C THR A 151 4.10 -3.64 -7.92
N ALA A 152 3.28 -4.69 -7.90
CA ALA A 152 3.51 -5.87 -7.08
C ALA A 152 4.82 -6.58 -7.43
N ILE A 153 5.12 -6.74 -8.73
CA ILE A 153 6.40 -7.32 -9.18
C ILE A 153 7.57 -6.43 -8.76
N ALA A 154 7.46 -5.12 -8.95
CA ALA A 154 8.49 -4.17 -8.53
C ALA A 154 8.77 -4.23 -7.03
N PHE A 155 7.75 -4.40 -6.18
CA PHE A 155 7.92 -4.55 -4.73
C PHE A 155 8.53 -5.88 -4.33
N ILE A 156 8.23 -6.99 -5.02
CA ILE A 156 8.91 -8.27 -4.80
C ILE A 156 10.40 -8.12 -5.11
N VAL A 157 10.73 -7.60 -6.29
CA VAL A 157 12.14 -7.48 -6.71
C VAL A 157 12.88 -6.47 -5.84
N GLY A 158 12.28 -5.31 -5.59
CA GLY A 158 12.84 -4.30 -4.70
C GLY A 158 13.04 -4.80 -3.26
N GLY A 159 12.13 -5.66 -2.76
CA GLY A 159 12.25 -6.30 -1.46
C GLY A 159 13.38 -7.33 -1.41
N ILE A 160 13.58 -8.12 -2.48
CA ILE A 160 14.70 -9.08 -2.59
C ILE A 160 16.04 -8.36 -2.53
N PHE A 161 16.19 -7.25 -3.25
CA PHE A 161 17.43 -6.48 -3.32
C PHE A 161 17.56 -5.41 -2.23
N LEU A 162 16.51 -5.20 -1.42
CA LEU A 162 16.40 -4.12 -0.43
C LEU A 162 16.85 -2.76 -1.01
N SER A 163 16.42 -2.49 -2.24
CA SER A 163 16.85 -1.32 -3.01
C SER A 163 15.67 -0.63 -3.68
N VAL A 164 15.46 0.62 -3.28
CA VAL A 164 14.43 1.49 -3.85
C VAL A 164 14.70 1.73 -5.34
N LEU A 165 15.97 1.90 -5.73
CA LEU A 165 16.35 2.09 -7.14
C LEU A 165 15.99 0.89 -8.00
N VAL A 166 16.24 -0.33 -7.51
CA VAL A 166 15.88 -1.56 -8.22
C VAL A 166 14.36 -1.65 -8.40
N ALA A 167 13.59 -1.35 -7.37
CA ALA A 167 12.13 -1.32 -7.46
C ALA A 167 11.65 -0.36 -8.57
N TRP A 168 12.20 0.87 -8.60
CA TRP A 168 11.87 1.85 -9.63
C TRP A 168 12.26 1.42 -11.04
N ILE A 169 13.47 0.89 -11.22
CA ILE A 169 13.93 0.41 -12.54
C ILE A 169 13.00 -0.69 -13.05
N VAL A 170 12.65 -1.67 -12.21
CA VAL A 170 11.73 -2.75 -12.58
C VAL A 170 10.35 -2.19 -12.93
N ALA A 171 9.80 -1.30 -12.10
CA ALA A 171 8.51 -0.67 -12.36
C ALA A 171 8.49 0.07 -13.70
N LEU A 172 9.51 0.89 -13.98
CA LEU A 172 9.61 1.68 -15.21
C LEU A 172 9.77 0.81 -16.45
N LEU A 173 10.60 -0.23 -16.39
CA LEU A 173 10.80 -1.17 -17.51
C LEU A 173 9.51 -1.93 -17.82
N LEU A 174 8.84 -2.46 -16.80
CA LEU A 174 7.57 -3.17 -16.98
C LEU A 174 6.46 -2.24 -17.45
N PHE A 175 6.40 -1.01 -16.95
CA PHE A 175 5.45 0.00 -17.39
C PHE A 175 5.66 0.38 -18.86
N ALA A 176 6.90 0.66 -19.28
CA ALA A 176 7.22 0.94 -20.67
C ALA A 176 6.86 -0.25 -21.58
N GLY A 177 7.17 -1.47 -21.14
CA GLY A 177 6.78 -2.70 -21.85
C GLY A 177 5.26 -2.84 -21.99
N ALA A 178 4.51 -2.64 -20.91
CA ALA A 178 3.06 -2.69 -20.92
C ALA A 178 2.47 -1.62 -21.84
N MET A 179 3.01 -0.41 -21.85
CA MET A 179 2.57 0.67 -22.73
C MET A 179 2.83 0.40 -24.21
N TYR A 180 3.91 -0.30 -24.52
CA TYR A 180 4.20 -0.75 -25.90
C TYR A 180 3.28 -1.89 -26.36
N LEU A 181 2.92 -2.81 -25.45
CA LEU A 181 2.16 -4.02 -25.77
C LEU A 181 0.64 -3.79 -25.74
N MET A 182 0.10 -3.02 -24.79
CA MET A 182 -1.34 -2.82 -24.61
C MET A 182 -2.06 -2.38 -25.91
N PRO A 183 -1.58 -1.37 -26.67
CA PRO A 183 -2.23 -0.95 -27.92
C PRO A 183 -2.27 -2.02 -29.01
N LYS A 184 -1.41 -3.05 -28.93
CA LYS A 184 -1.37 -4.14 -29.92
C LYS A 184 -2.38 -5.25 -29.61
N TYR A 185 -2.74 -5.43 -28.35
CA TYR A 185 -3.62 -6.51 -27.89
C TYR A 185 -5.05 -6.03 -27.58
N PHE A 186 -5.20 -4.79 -27.14
CA PHE A 186 -6.50 -4.15 -26.90
C PHE A 186 -6.80 -3.22 -28.08
N LYS A 187 -7.44 -3.76 -29.12
CA LYS A 187 -8.08 -2.99 -30.18
C LYS A 187 -9.51 -2.66 -29.79
#